data_AF-F6HGU8-F1
#
_entry.id   AF-F6HGU8-F1
#
_cell.length_a   1.000
_cell.length_b   1.000
_cell.length_c   1.000
_cell.angle_alpha   90.00
_cell.angle_beta   90.00
_cell.angle_gamma   90.00
#
_symmetry.space_group_name_H-M   'P 1'
#
loop_
_entity.id
_entity.type
_entity.pdbx_description
1 polymer ?
#
loop_
_entity_poly.entity_id
_entity_poly.type
_entity_poly.pdbx_seq_one_letter_code
_entity_poly.pdbx_strand_id
1 'polypeptide(L)'
;MDPVCTNTQLRNTKPKEKEAKKEAFRKYLESSGVFDALTKVLVVLYEQNDKASSDVEFVQQKLGGPIVSEYEKLQADMLDLQIKYNEFLLAHQETCRQA
;
A
#
# COMPACT_ATOMS: atom_id res chain seq x y z
N MET A 1 -6.26 30.30 -46.31
CA MET A 1 -7.33 29.29 -46.20
C MET A 1 -6.62 27.97 -45.95
N ASP A 2 -6.48 27.63 -44.67
CA ASP A 2 -5.58 26.60 -44.17
C ASP A 2 -6.09 25.18 -44.45
N PRO A 3 -5.20 24.21 -44.74
CA PRO A 3 -5.57 22.81 -44.63
C PRO A 3 -5.43 22.39 -43.16
N VAL A 4 -6.56 22.02 -42.56
CA VAL A 4 -6.64 21.29 -41.30
C VAL A 4 -5.74 20.05 -41.38
N CYS A 5 -4.56 20.12 -40.75
CA CYS A 5 -3.75 18.94 -40.52
C CYS A 5 -4.36 18.19 -39.34
N THR A 6 -5.13 17.17 -39.67
CA THR A 6 -5.76 16.25 -38.73
C THR A 6 -4.71 15.58 -37.85
N ASN A 7 -4.90 15.75 -36.54
CA ASN A 7 -4.24 15.03 -35.46
C ASN A 7 -4.14 13.53 -35.76
N THR A 8 -2.96 13.09 -36.19
CA THR A 8 -2.57 11.67 -36.28
C THR A 8 -1.29 11.38 -35.47
N GLN A 9 -0.85 12.32 -34.62
CA GLN A 9 0.37 12.19 -33.81
C GLN A 9 0.21 11.31 -32.56
N LEU A 10 -0.52 10.20 -32.67
CA LEU A 10 -0.64 9.22 -31.59
C LEU A 10 -0.56 7.81 -32.15
N ARG A 11 0.62 7.37 -32.62
CA ARG A 11 0.95 5.93 -32.65
C ARG A 11 2.38 5.49 -32.97
N ASN A 12 3.37 6.35 -33.20
CA ASN A 12 4.73 5.88 -33.55
C ASN A 12 5.81 6.33 -32.55
N THR A 13 5.79 5.79 -31.32
CA THR A 13 7.01 5.75 -30.49
C THR A 13 7.98 4.73 -31.10
N LYS A 14 9.18 5.19 -31.50
CA LYS A 14 10.18 4.36 -32.19
C LYS A 14 10.56 3.13 -31.33
N PRO A 15 10.81 1.94 -31.91
CA PRO A 15 11.14 0.72 -31.14
C PRO A 15 12.26 0.91 -30.11
N LYS A 16 13.32 1.64 -30.49
CA LYS A 16 14.44 1.98 -29.59
C LYS A 16 14.03 2.80 -28.37
N GLU A 17 13.04 3.69 -28.52
CA GLU A 17 12.52 4.51 -27.43
C GLU A 17 11.63 3.69 -26.48
N LYS A 18 10.88 2.72 -27.03
CA LYS A 18 10.11 1.75 -26.22
C LYS A 18 11.04 0.84 -25.41
N GLU A 19 12.13 0.37 -26.00
CA GLU A 19 13.10 -0.46 -25.29
C GLU A 19 13.87 0.33 -24.22
N ALA A 20 14.25 1.57 -24.51
CA ALA A 20 14.88 2.46 -23.52
C ALA A 20 13.97 2.69 -22.30
N LYS A 21 12.66 2.89 -22.51
CA LYS A 21 11.69 3.05 -21.41
C LYS A 21 11.52 1.77 -20.59
N LYS A 22 11.49 0.60 -21.25
CA LYS A 22 11.44 -0.70 -20.57
C LYS A 22 12.70 -0.94 -19.73
N GLU A 23 13.87 -0.60 -20.26
CA GLU A 23 15.15 -0.73 -19.58
C GLU A 23 15.25 0.22 -18.38
N ALA A 24 14.81 1.47 -18.53
CA ALA A 24 14.75 2.42 -17.43
C ALA A 24 13.81 1.94 -16.31
N PHE A 25 12.67 1.33 -16.66
CA PHE A 25 11.75 0.77 -15.67
C PHE A 25 12.37 -0.43 -14.93
N ARG A 26 13.09 -1.32 -15.63
CA ARG A 26 13.83 -2.42 -14.98
C ARG A 26 14.85 -1.90 -13.97
N LYS A 27 15.70 -0.97 -14.40
CA LYS A 27 16.70 -0.34 -13.51
C LYS A 27 16.06 0.39 -12.34
N TYR A 28 14.88 0.99 -12.53
CA TYR A 28 14.13 1.61 -11.45
C TYR A 28 13.66 0.57 -10.42
N LEU A 29 13.09 -0.55 -10.85
CA LEU A 29 12.67 -1.63 -9.94
C LEU A 29 13.84 -2.27 -9.19
N GLU A 30 15.00 -2.40 -9.87
CA GLU A 30 16.24 -2.88 -9.26
C GLU A 30 16.80 -1.88 -8.25
N SER A 31 16.92 -0.60 -8.61
CA SER A 31 17.50 0.44 -7.74
C SER A 31 16.60 0.83 -6.56
N SER A 32 15.28 0.75 -6.72
CA SER A 32 14.32 0.95 -5.62
C SER A 32 14.23 -0.25 -4.67
N GLY A 33 14.85 -1.38 -5.01
CA GLY A 33 14.79 -2.60 -4.20
C GLY A 33 13.45 -3.35 -4.27
N VAL A 34 12.49 -2.87 -5.06
CA VAL A 34 11.17 -3.51 -5.23
C VAL A 34 11.34 -4.93 -5.79
N PHE A 35 12.26 -5.13 -6.74
CA PHE A 35 12.52 -6.45 -7.31
C PHE A 35 13.07 -7.45 -6.28
N ASP A 36 14.00 -6.99 -5.44
CA ASP A 36 14.59 -7.80 -4.36
C ASP A 36 13.55 -8.13 -3.28
N ALA A 37 12.74 -7.16 -2.88
CA ALA A 37 11.64 -7.37 -1.94
C ALA A 37 10.63 -8.40 -2.46
N LEU A 38 10.17 -8.26 -3.71
CA LEU A 38 9.25 -9.23 -4.32
C LEU A 38 9.86 -10.63 -4.40
N THR A 39 11.13 -10.73 -4.78
CA THR A 39 11.85 -12.02 -4.85
C THR A 39 11.91 -12.68 -3.49
N LYS A 40 12.27 -11.94 -2.44
CA LYS A 40 12.31 -12.46 -1.06
C LYS A 40 10.95 -12.96 -0.62
N VAL A 41 9.88 -12.21 -0.87
CA VAL A 41 8.51 -12.65 -0.51
C VAL A 41 8.12 -13.92 -1.25
N LEU A 42 8.44 -14.04 -2.54
CA LEU A 42 8.17 -15.25 -3.32
C LEU A 42 8.97 -16.47 -2.84
N VAL A 43 10.24 -16.27 -2.42
CA VAL A 43 11.05 -17.33 -1.82
C VAL A 43 10.42 -17.82 -0.52
N VAL A 44 10.05 -16.90 0.38
CA VAL A 44 9.41 -17.27 1.64
C VAL A 44 8.04 -17.93 1.39
N LEU A 45 7.27 -17.45 0.40
CA LEU A 45 6.00 -18.06 0.01
C LEU A 45 6.22 -19.49 -0.50
N TYR A 46 7.24 -19.73 -1.32
CA TYR A 46 7.60 -21.06 -1.79
C TYR A 46 7.99 -22.00 -0.63
N GLU A 47 8.75 -21.51 0.34
CA GLU A 47 9.15 -22.26 1.54
C GLU A 47 7.97 -22.57 2.48
N GLN A 48 6.96 -21.69 2.53
CA GLN A 48 5.84 -21.74 3.48
C GLN A 48 4.49 -22.12 2.84
N ASN A 49 4.49 -22.52 1.57
CA ASN A 49 3.28 -22.71 0.75
C ASN A 49 2.28 -23.75 1.33
N ASP A 50 2.72 -24.60 2.24
CA ASP A 50 1.90 -25.63 2.89
C ASP A 50 1.00 -25.08 4.05
N LYS A 51 1.05 -23.77 4.36
CA LYS A 51 0.39 -23.19 5.55
C LYS A 51 -0.47 -21.94 5.33
N ALA A 52 -0.38 -21.26 4.18
CA ALA A 52 -1.10 -20.00 3.98
C ALA A 52 -2.53 -20.27 3.48
N SER A 53 -3.55 -19.90 4.25
CA SER A 53 -4.96 -19.93 3.80
C SER A 53 -5.23 -19.00 2.60
N SER A 54 -4.36 -18.03 2.35
CA SER A 54 -4.41 -17.12 1.20
C SER A 54 -3.00 -16.63 0.83
N ASP A 55 -2.50 -17.06 -0.33
CA ASP A 55 -1.20 -16.64 -0.85
C ASP A 55 -1.10 -15.12 -1.03
N VAL A 56 -2.22 -14.48 -1.40
CA VAL A 56 -2.28 -13.04 -1.65
C VAL A 56 -2.15 -12.26 -0.34
N GLU A 57 -2.82 -12.71 0.73
CA GLU A 57 -2.70 -12.08 2.05
C GLU A 57 -1.30 -12.22 2.61
N PHE A 58 -0.66 -13.38 2.40
CA PHE A 58 0.74 -13.60 2.81
C PHE A 58 1.70 -12.62 2.13
N VAL A 59 1.56 -12.43 0.82
CA VAL A 59 2.37 -11.48 0.07
C VAL A 59 2.14 -10.06 0.56
N GLN A 60 0.89 -9.66 0.79
CA GLN A 60 0.54 -8.35 1.33
C GLN A 60 1.19 -8.13 2.70
N GLN A 61 1.08 -9.11 3.61
CA GLN A 61 1.70 -9.08 4.93
C GLN A 61 3.22 -8.91 4.86
N LYS A 62 3.91 -9.70 4.03
CA LYS A 62 5.37 -9.66 3.93
C LYS A 62 5.90 -8.38 3.29
N LEU A 63 5.07 -7.69 2.50
CA LEU A 63 5.39 -6.38 1.93
C LEU A 63 4.96 -5.21 2.82
N GLY A 64 4.45 -5.47 4.04
CA GLY A 64 4.02 -4.44 4.98
C GLY A 64 2.64 -3.84 4.71
N GLY A 65 1.81 -4.53 3.92
CA GLY A 65 0.40 -4.20 3.78
C GLY A 65 -0.37 -4.51 5.07
N PRO A 66 -1.29 -3.62 5.50
CA PRO A 66 -2.06 -3.83 6.71
C PRO A 66 -2.95 -5.07 6.59
N ILE A 67 -2.98 -5.89 7.63
CA ILE A 67 -3.87 -7.04 7.71
C ILE A 67 -5.25 -6.56 8.14
N VAL A 68 -6.32 -7.16 7.61
CA VAL A 68 -7.71 -6.84 8.01
C VAL A 68 -7.88 -6.93 9.53
N SER A 69 -7.33 -7.97 10.16
CA SER A 69 -7.39 -8.15 11.62
C SER A 69 -6.60 -7.11 12.41
N GLU A 70 -5.44 -6.65 11.91
CA GLU A 70 -4.68 -5.56 12.52
C GLU A 70 -5.44 -4.24 12.43
N TYR A 71 -6.10 -4.01 11.29
CA TYR A 71 -6.93 -2.84 11.07
C TYR A 71 -8.17 -2.83 11.97
N GLU A 72 -8.88 -3.95 12.07
CA GLU A 72 -10.01 -4.14 12.98
C GLU A 72 -9.60 -3.92 14.45
N LYS A 73 -8.45 -4.49 14.85
CA LYS A 73 -7.91 -4.27 16.20
C LYS A 73 -7.60 -2.79 16.44
N LEU A 74 -6.96 -2.12 15.49
CA LEU A 74 -6.65 -0.70 15.60
C LEU A 74 -7.93 0.15 15.73
N GLN A 75 -9.00 -0.20 15.00
CA GLN A 75 -10.30 0.46 15.13
C GLN A 75 -10.91 0.24 16.52
N ALA A 76 -10.83 -0.98 17.06
CA ALA A 76 -11.31 -1.29 18.40
C ALA A 76 -10.54 -0.48 19.47
N ASP A 77 -9.21 -0.43 19.36
CA ASP A 77 -8.36 0.33 20.28
C ASP A 77 -8.67 1.84 20.23
N MET A 78 -8.96 2.39 19.04
CA MET A 78 -9.41 3.79 18.92
C MET A 78 -10.75 4.04 19.59
N LEU A 79 -11.72 3.13 19.44
CA LEU A 79 -13.04 3.22 20.07
C LEU A 79 -12.92 3.20 21.60
N ASP A 80 -12.16 2.23 22.13
CA ASP A 80 -11.90 2.10 23.57
C ASP A 80 -11.23 3.35 24.15
N LEU A 81 -10.25 3.91 23.43
CA LEU A 81 -9.57 5.12 23.85
C LEU A 81 -10.51 6.33 23.84
N GLN A 82 -11.38 6.44 22.84
CA GLN A 82 -12.36 7.51 22.74
C GLN A 82 -13.40 7.43 23.88
N ILE A 83 -13.84 6.23 24.25
CA ILE A 83 -14.73 6.01 25.40
C ILE A 83 -14.04 6.48 26.68
N LYS A 84 -12.82 6.00 26.96
CA LYS A 84 -12.05 6.39 28.16
C LYS A 84 -11.81 7.90 28.24
N TYR A 85 -11.50 8.53 27.11
CA TYR A 85 -11.33 9.98 27.05
C TYR A 85 -12.61 10.72 27.41
N ASN A 86 -13.75 10.30 26.87
CA ASN A 86 -15.04 10.92 27.16
C ASN A 86 -15.46 10.73 28.62
N GLU A 87 -15.28 9.53 29.18
CA GLU A 87 -15.53 9.24 30.59
C GLU A 87 -14.67 10.12 31.51
N PHE A 88 -13.36 10.21 31.20
CA PHE A 88 -12.44 11.05 31.94
C PHE A 88 -12.83 12.53 31.86
N LEU A 89 -13.20 13.01 30.67
CA LEU A 89 -13.64 14.39 30.47
C LEU A 89 -14.90 14.71 31.27
N LEU A 90 -15.88 13.81 31.28
CA LEU A 90 -17.11 13.95 32.07
C LEU A 90 -16.80 14.00 33.57
N ALA A 91 -15.98 13.07 34.07
CA ALA A 91 -15.58 13.02 35.48
C ALA A 91 -14.82 14.28 35.91
N HIS A 92 -13.93 14.79 35.05
CA HIS A 92 -13.23 16.05 35.28
C HIS A 92 -14.20 17.24 35.36
N GLN A 93 -15.15 17.33 34.44
CA GLN A 93 -16.15 18.39 34.41
C GLN A 93 -17.04 18.36 35.66
N GLU A 94 -17.45 17.18 36.12
CA GLU A 94 -18.23 17.03 37.35
C GLU A 94 -17.44 17.47 38.58
N THR A 95 -16.16 17.12 38.66
CA THR A 95 -15.28 17.51 39.77
C THR A 95 -15.11 19.03 39.81
N CYS A 96 -14.87 19.68 38.67
CA CYS A 96 -14.76 21.13 38.56
C CYS A 96 -16.07 21.87 38.88
N ARG A 97 -17.23 21.22 38.71
CA ARG A 97 -18.55 21.78 39.06
C ARG A 97 -18.86 21.67 40.56
N GLN A 98 -18.21 20.75 41.26
CA GLN A 98 -18.40 20.50 42.69
C GLN A 98 -17.38 21.23 43.58
N ALA A 99 -16.31 21.78 43.00
CA ALA A 99 -15.33 22.65 43.66
C ALA A 99 -15.75 24.13 43.58
#